data_AF-A0A4U4E0P0-F1
#
_entry.id   AF-A0A4U4E0P0-F1
#
_cell.length_a   1.000
_cell.length_b   1.000
_cell.length_c   1.000
_cell.angle_alpha   90.00
_cell.angle_beta   90.00
_cell.angle_gamma   90.00
#
_symmetry.space_group_name_H-M   'P 1'
#
loop_
_entity.id
_entity.type
_entity.pdbx_description
1 polymer ?
#
loop_
_entity_poly.entity_id
_entity_poly.type
_entity_poly.pdbx_seq_one_letter_code
_entity_poly.pdbx_strand_id
1 'polypeptide(L)'
;MATSKDLKNQLTEQNNQAVDPSKLGLKALMNTPTMKNKFKEVLKEKSDGFMASVLNLVNNDSYLSSVDPMSIVTSAMVAASLDLPVDKNLGYAWIIPYKGKAQFQLGYKGYIQLAQRSGQYQSLNVIEVYEGELKGWNRLTEQFEFDPEGRLSDKVIGYVGYFELLNGFKKTVYWTKQEIELHKQKFSKSDFGWKKDFDAMAKKTVLRNMLSKWGILSVEMQKATVTDGNVVKDINENGDILSDTNVEENTPERKEAEKVEDVSSTINEFEETSNENEQQDSLFDDMNPPL
;
A
#
# COMPACT_ATOMS: atom_id res chain seq x y z
N MET A 1 5.35 7.89 59.75
CA MET A 1 5.84 8.77 58.67
C MET A 1 6.70 7.91 57.76
N ALA A 2 6.27 7.62 56.54
CA ALA A 2 7.08 6.85 55.61
C ALA A 2 8.29 7.69 55.20
N THR A 3 9.50 7.16 55.39
CA THR A 3 10.74 7.88 55.12
C THR A 3 10.94 8.07 53.62
N SER A 4 11.53 9.20 53.20
CA SER A 4 11.82 9.54 51.80
C SER A 4 12.57 8.44 51.03
N LYS A 5 13.30 7.58 51.75
CA LYS A 5 14.02 6.42 51.22
C LYS A 5 13.09 5.26 50.80
N ASP A 6 11.99 5.07 51.53
CA ASP A 6 10.99 4.04 51.21
C ASP A 6 10.13 4.44 50.01
N LEU A 7 9.79 5.74 49.89
CA LEU A 7 9.16 6.26 48.67
C LEU A 7 10.09 6.13 47.45
N LYS A 8 11.39 6.38 47.63
CA LYS A 8 12.37 6.29 46.54
C LYS A 8 12.57 4.85 46.08
N ASN A 9 12.58 3.89 47.01
CA ASN A 9 12.64 2.46 46.70
C ASN A 9 11.34 1.97 46.03
N GLN A 10 10.16 2.40 46.48
CA GLN A 10 8.88 2.10 45.83
C GLN A 10 8.75 2.72 44.42
N LEU A 11 9.32 3.92 44.21
CA LEU A 11 9.39 4.56 42.88
C LEU A 11 10.37 3.84 41.94
N THR A 12 11.46 3.27 42.44
CA THR A 12 12.39 2.46 41.62
C THR A 12 11.87 1.06 41.34
N GLU A 13 11.10 0.44 42.24
CA GLU A 13 10.50 -0.88 42.01
C GLU A 13 9.36 -0.84 40.98
N GLN A 14 8.62 0.28 40.86
CA GLN A 14 7.61 0.45 39.81
C GLN A 14 8.19 0.66 38.40
N ASN A 15 9.47 1.00 38.26
CA ASN A 15 10.07 1.36 36.98
C ASN A 15 10.80 0.20 36.26
N ASN A 16 10.85 -0.99 36.85
CA ASN A 16 11.60 -2.13 36.32
C ASN A 16 10.78 -3.41 36.09
N GLN A 17 9.44 -3.32 36.11
CA GLN A 17 8.64 -4.39 35.52
C GLN A 17 8.67 -4.22 34.01
N ALA A 18 9.50 -5.02 33.34
CA ALA A 18 9.44 -5.20 31.90
C ALA A 18 8.04 -5.72 31.55
N VAL A 19 7.15 -4.80 31.17
CA VAL A 19 5.79 -5.14 30.76
C VAL A 19 5.90 -5.95 29.48
N ASP A 20 5.31 -7.15 29.49
CA ASP A 20 5.26 -8.02 28.32
C ASP A 20 4.67 -7.24 27.13
N PRO A 21 5.46 -6.99 26.06
CA PRO A 21 5.01 -6.21 24.91
C PRO A 21 3.77 -6.78 24.23
N SER A 22 3.50 -8.08 24.39
CA SER A 22 2.33 -8.76 23.81
C SER A 22 1.00 -8.41 24.48
N LYS A 23 1.02 -7.77 25.66
CA LYS A 23 -0.18 -7.37 26.41
C LYS A 23 -0.51 -5.88 26.31
N LEU A 24 0.32 -5.12 25.59
CA LEU A 24 0.14 -3.69 25.43
C LEU A 24 -0.70 -3.38 24.18
N GLY A 25 -1.64 -2.45 24.31
CA GLY A 25 -2.30 -1.86 23.14
C GLY A 25 -1.26 -1.15 22.24
N LEU A 26 -1.54 -1.05 20.94
CA LEU A 26 -0.61 -0.55 19.93
C LEU A 26 0.08 0.77 20.31
N LYS A 27 -0.69 1.74 20.82
CA LYS A 27 -0.15 3.05 21.24
C LYS A 27 0.87 2.92 22.37
N ALA A 28 0.65 2.05 23.35
CA ALA A 28 1.59 1.83 24.43
C ALA A 28 2.84 1.09 23.92
N LEU A 29 2.65 0.08 23.07
CA LEU A 29 3.73 -0.69 22.45
C LEU A 29 4.67 0.20 21.62
N MET A 30 4.13 1.04 20.73
CA MET A 30 4.91 1.98 19.93
C MET A 30 5.64 3.02 20.79
N ASN A 31 5.08 3.38 21.95
CA ASN A 31 5.69 4.36 22.85
C ASN A 31 6.80 3.79 23.74
N THR A 32 7.00 2.47 23.74
CA THR A 32 8.13 1.86 24.46
C THR A 32 9.47 2.41 23.94
N PRO A 33 10.47 2.62 24.82
CA PRO A 33 11.79 3.11 24.41
C PRO A 33 12.42 2.23 23.33
N THR A 34 12.27 0.91 23.43
CA THR A 34 12.79 -0.05 22.47
C THR A 34 12.21 0.17 21.07
N MET A 35 10.89 0.31 20.92
CA MET A 35 10.29 0.50 19.60
C MET A 35 10.59 1.88 19.02
N LYS A 36 10.55 2.94 19.84
CA LYS A 36 10.96 4.28 19.42
C LYS A 36 12.39 4.31 18.89
N ASN A 37 13.33 3.67 19.59
CA ASN A 37 14.72 3.62 19.16
C ASN A 37 14.87 2.88 17.82
N LYS A 38 14.18 1.74 17.65
CA LYS A 38 14.20 0.98 16.39
C LYS A 38 13.68 1.80 15.20
N PHE A 39 12.54 2.48 15.33
CA PHE A 39 12.03 3.34 14.26
C PHE A 39 12.97 4.53 14.00
N LYS A 40 13.56 5.11 15.05
CA LYS A 40 14.51 6.23 14.93
C LYS A 40 15.82 5.82 14.25
N GLU A 41 16.32 4.61 14.48
CA GLU A 41 17.51 4.09 13.79
C GLU A 41 17.28 3.96 12.28
N VAL A 42 16.10 3.50 11.88
CA VAL A 42 15.76 3.29 10.47
C VAL A 42 15.36 4.59 9.76
N LEU A 43 14.45 5.35 10.35
CA LEU A 43 13.82 6.52 9.72
C LEU A 43 14.41 7.86 10.14
N LYS A 44 15.28 7.88 11.16
CA LYS A 44 15.89 9.11 11.70
C LYS A 44 14.79 10.13 12.06
N GLU A 45 14.90 11.35 11.55
CA GLU A 45 13.95 12.45 11.80
C GLU A 45 12.53 12.17 11.29
N LYS A 46 12.33 11.19 10.38
CA LYS A 46 11.00 10.82 9.87
C LYS A 46 10.22 9.90 10.82
N SER A 47 10.87 9.38 11.87
CA SER A 47 10.32 8.35 12.76
C SER A 47 8.98 8.75 13.38
N ASP A 48 8.90 9.93 14.01
CA ASP A 48 7.70 10.35 14.75
C ASP A 48 6.49 10.53 13.82
N GLY A 49 6.71 11.13 12.64
CA GLY A 49 5.67 11.30 11.63
C GLY A 49 5.17 9.96 11.07
N PHE A 50 6.09 9.02 10.81
CA PHE A 50 5.73 7.68 10.35
C PHE A 50 4.92 6.91 11.41
N MET A 51 5.36 6.92 12.67
CA MET A 51 4.64 6.27 13.76
C MET A 51 3.23 6.85 13.95
N ALA A 52 3.08 8.18 13.85
CA ALA A 52 1.78 8.83 13.87
C ALA A 52 0.88 8.38 12.70
N SER A 53 1.45 8.22 11.50
CA SER A 53 0.74 7.70 10.33
C SER A 53 0.23 6.26 10.56
N VAL A 54 1.02 5.39 11.17
CA VAL A 54 0.59 4.02 11.50
C VAL A 54 -0.54 4.02 12.54
N LEU A 55 -0.44 4.86 13.58
CA LEU A 55 -1.53 4.99 14.56
C LEU A 55 -2.82 5.48 13.91
N ASN A 56 -2.73 6.47 13.01
CA ASN A 56 -3.88 6.97 12.27
C ASN A 56 -4.50 5.89 11.35
N LEU A 57 -3.65 5.09 10.69
CA LEU A 57 -4.09 3.96 9.85
C LEU A 57 -4.94 2.96 10.65
N VAL A 58 -4.50 2.60 11.85
CA VAL A 58 -5.16 1.61 12.71
C VAL A 58 -6.43 2.17 13.34
N ASN A 59 -6.42 3.44 13.75
CA ASN A 59 -7.59 4.08 14.33
C ASN A 59 -8.75 4.22 13.34
N ASN A 60 -8.46 4.35 12.04
CA ASN A 60 -9.46 4.47 10.99
C ASN A 60 -9.83 3.12 10.32
N ASP A 61 -9.36 1.99 10.85
CA ASP A 61 -9.65 0.67 10.31
C ASP A 61 -10.01 -0.28 11.45
N SER A 62 -11.32 -0.53 11.62
CA SER A 62 -11.85 -1.37 12.70
C SER A 62 -11.28 -2.79 12.69
N TYR A 63 -11.00 -3.36 11.51
CA TYR A 63 -10.40 -4.68 11.39
C TYR A 63 -8.93 -4.65 11.81
N LEU A 64 -8.17 -3.64 11.38
CA LEU A 64 -6.78 -3.50 11.76
C LEU A 64 -6.61 -3.16 13.25
N SER A 65 -7.58 -2.50 13.88
CA SER A 65 -7.58 -2.27 15.32
C SER A 65 -7.74 -3.57 16.14
N SER A 66 -8.28 -4.62 15.53
CA SER A 66 -8.59 -5.90 16.18
C SER A 66 -7.53 -7.00 16.01
N VAL A 67 -6.48 -6.75 15.22
CA VAL A 67 -5.38 -7.72 15.01
C VAL A 67 -4.29 -7.56 16.07
N ASP A 68 -3.41 -8.57 16.17
CA ASP A 68 -2.26 -8.55 17.09
C ASP A 68 -1.41 -7.27 16.95
N PRO A 69 -1.26 -6.44 18.01
CA PRO A 69 -0.51 -5.18 17.94
C PRO A 69 0.95 -5.35 17.53
N MET A 70 1.60 -6.45 17.92
CA MET A 70 3.00 -6.70 17.57
C MET A 70 3.15 -6.91 16.07
N SER A 71 2.24 -7.65 15.42
CA SER A 71 2.23 -7.84 13.96
C SER A 71 2.04 -6.53 13.18
N ILE A 72 1.35 -5.53 13.73
CA ILE A 72 1.23 -4.19 13.14
C ILE A 72 2.59 -3.49 13.19
N VAL A 73 3.27 -3.55 14.35
CA VAL A 73 4.60 -2.94 14.52
C VAL A 73 5.61 -3.58 13.58
N THR A 74 5.64 -4.91 13.46
CA THR A 74 6.57 -5.59 12.55
C THR A 74 6.28 -5.24 11.09
N SER A 75 5.02 -5.22 10.67
CA SER A 75 4.63 -4.79 9.32
C SER A 75 5.00 -3.33 9.03
N ALA A 76 4.83 -2.45 10.02
CA ALA A 76 5.24 -1.06 9.94
C ALA A 76 6.76 -0.88 9.87
N MET A 77 7.54 -1.71 10.57
CA MET A 77 9.00 -1.72 10.49
C MET A 77 9.49 -2.14 9.09
N VAL A 78 8.80 -3.07 8.41
CA VAL A 78 9.12 -3.43 7.01
C VAL A 78 8.87 -2.25 6.08
N ALA A 79 7.74 -1.54 6.22
CA ALA A 79 7.48 -0.34 5.43
C ALA A 79 8.52 0.77 5.72
N ALA A 80 8.90 0.94 7.00
CA ALA A 80 9.91 1.89 7.43
C ALA A 80 11.30 1.58 6.85
N SER A 81 11.71 0.31 6.81
CA SER A 81 13.03 -0.08 6.25
C SER A 81 13.12 0.16 4.74
N LEU A 82 11.97 0.15 4.05
CA LEU A 82 11.86 0.53 2.65
C LEU A 82 11.71 2.06 2.44
N ASP A 83 11.62 2.85 3.52
CA ASP A 83 11.26 4.27 3.52
C ASP A 83 10.02 4.52 2.65
N LEU A 84 8.98 3.71 2.86
CA LEU A 84 7.68 3.80 2.18
C LEU A 84 6.59 4.25 3.15
N PRO A 85 5.77 5.25 2.80
CA PRO A 85 4.63 5.64 3.62
C PRO A 85 3.54 4.56 3.57
N VAL A 86 2.81 4.41 4.67
CA VAL A 86 1.71 3.43 4.84
C VAL A 86 0.32 4.04 4.65
N ASP A 87 0.24 5.23 4.05
CA ASP A 87 -1.03 5.88 3.71
C ASP A 87 -1.70 5.15 2.54
N LYS A 88 -2.92 4.67 2.79
CA LYS A 88 -3.77 3.93 1.83
C LYS A 88 -4.00 4.71 0.54
N ASN A 89 -4.11 6.04 0.61
CA ASN A 89 -4.41 6.87 -0.56
C ASN A 89 -3.22 7.00 -1.51
N LEU A 90 -2.00 6.85 -0.98
CA LEU A 90 -0.79 7.01 -1.78
C LEU A 90 -0.47 5.76 -2.59
N GLY A 91 -0.85 4.57 -2.10
CA GLY A 91 -0.70 3.30 -2.82
C GLY A 91 0.74 2.75 -2.88
N TYR A 92 1.64 3.23 -2.02
CA TYR A 92 3.03 2.78 -1.93
C TYR A 92 3.18 1.49 -1.13
N ALA A 93 2.61 1.42 0.06
CA ALA A 93 2.63 0.26 0.94
C ALA A 93 1.31 0.17 1.70
N TRP A 94 0.94 -1.05 2.06
CA TRP A 94 -0.29 -1.35 2.78
C TRP A 94 0.05 -2.20 4.00
N ILE A 95 -0.64 -1.95 5.10
CA ILE A 95 -0.71 -2.86 6.23
C ILE A 95 -2.15 -3.34 6.30
N ILE A 96 -2.35 -4.64 6.10
CA ILE A 96 -3.67 -5.23 5.97
C ILE A 96 -3.91 -6.29 7.05
N PRO A 97 -5.15 -6.43 7.54
CA PRO A 97 -5.51 -7.55 8.41
C PRO A 97 -5.64 -8.85 7.60
N TYR A 98 -4.99 -9.91 8.08
CA TYR A 98 -5.08 -11.27 7.55
C TYR A 98 -4.98 -12.29 8.70
N LYS A 99 -6.03 -13.10 8.88
CA LYS A 99 -6.10 -14.17 9.90
C LYS A 99 -5.69 -13.70 11.31
N GLY A 100 -6.19 -12.56 11.76
CA GLY A 100 -5.93 -12.01 13.10
C GLY A 100 -4.56 -11.35 13.29
N LYS A 101 -3.75 -11.25 12.23
CA LYS A 101 -2.47 -10.55 12.21
C LYS A 101 -2.47 -9.46 11.14
N ALA A 102 -1.65 -8.44 11.32
CA ALA A 102 -1.33 -7.49 10.26
C ALA A 102 -0.26 -8.07 9.33
N GLN A 103 -0.36 -7.76 8.05
CA GLN A 103 0.63 -8.11 7.04
C GLN A 103 1.00 -6.88 6.22
N PHE A 104 2.30 -6.71 6.01
CA PHE A 104 2.82 -5.76 5.04
C PHE A 104 2.55 -6.24 3.62
N GLN A 105 2.10 -5.35 2.75
CA GLN A 105 1.99 -5.58 1.31
C GLN A 105 2.59 -4.40 0.56
N LEU A 106 3.45 -4.70 -0.41
CA LEU A 106 4.04 -3.69 -1.26
C LEU A 106 3.04 -3.28 -2.34
N GLY A 107 2.69 -2.00 -2.36
CA GLY A 107 1.83 -1.42 -3.37
C GLY A 107 2.55 -1.24 -4.70
N TYR A 108 1.80 -1.20 -5.81
CA TYR A 108 2.38 -1.08 -7.15
C TYR A 108 3.21 0.21 -7.33
N LYS A 109 2.78 1.33 -6.75
CA LYS A 109 3.57 2.58 -6.73
C LYS A 109 4.82 2.43 -5.86
N GLY A 110 4.77 1.59 -4.84
CA GLY A 110 5.94 1.20 -4.05
C GLY A 110 7.00 0.52 -4.91
N TYR A 111 6.61 -0.45 -5.75
CA TYR A 111 7.54 -1.06 -6.70
C TYR A 111 8.17 -0.03 -7.65
N ILE A 112 7.37 0.88 -8.22
CA ILE A 112 7.89 1.94 -9.11
C ILE A 112 8.87 2.84 -8.35
N GLN A 113 8.50 3.29 -7.15
CA GLN A 113 9.33 4.17 -6.33
C GLN A 113 10.66 3.51 -5.97
N LEU A 114 10.62 2.24 -5.59
CA LEU A 114 11.80 1.45 -5.26
C LEU A 114 12.67 1.21 -6.49
N ALA A 115 12.07 0.87 -7.64
CA ALA A 115 12.79 0.75 -8.91
C ALA A 115 13.49 2.06 -9.29
N GLN A 116 12.81 3.20 -9.18
CA GLN A 116 13.41 4.53 -9.44
C GLN A 116 14.56 4.84 -8.47
N ARG A 117 14.35 4.64 -7.16
CA ARG A 117 15.36 4.87 -6.12
C ARG A 117 16.59 3.97 -6.25
N SER A 118 16.44 2.79 -6.83
CA SER A 118 17.57 1.89 -7.06
C SER A 118 18.62 2.47 -8.01
N GLY A 119 18.21 3.40 -8.89
CA GLY A 119 19.06 3.95 -9.95
C GLY A 119 19.57 2.91 -10.95
N GLN A 120 18.99 1.70 -10.99
CA GLN A 120 19.46 0.60 -11.85
C GLN A 120 18.74 0.49 -13.18
N TYR A 121 17.59 1.16 -13.36
CA TYR A 121 16.77 1.02 -14.56
C TYR A 121 17.13 2.08 -15.59
N GLN A 122 17.44 1.63 -16.79
CA GLN A 122 17.53 2.47 -17.98
C GLN A 122 16.14 2.72 -18.57
N SER A 123 15.30 1.69 -18.62
CA SER A 123 13.93 1.77 -19.10
C SER A 123 13.01 0.85 -18.32
N LEU A 124 11.77 1.26 -18.14
CA LEU A 124 10.72 0.50 -17.47
C LEU A 124 9.38 0.96 -18.02
N ASN A 125 8.68 0.09 -18.73
CA ASN A 125 7.41 0.42 -19.36
C ASN A 125 6.44 -0.76 -19.31
N VAL A 126 5.15 -0.45 -19.30
CA VAL A 126 4.07 -1.41 -19.54
C VAL A 126 3.02 -0.74 -20.41
N ILE A 127 2.64 -1.42 -21.50
CA ILE A 127 1.68 -0.89 -22.48
C ILE A 127 0.61 -1.93 -22.80
N GLU A 128 -0.53 -1.45 -23.27
CA GLU A 128 -1.52 -2.22 -24.00
C GLU A 128 -0.95 -2.65 -25.35
N VAL A 129 -1.35 -3.85 -25.81
CA VAL A 129 -1.02 -4.37 -27.13
C VAL A 129 -2.34 -4.55 -27.88
N TYR A 130 -2.49 -3.82 -28.98
CA TYR A 130 -3.68 -3.86 -29.82
C TYR A 130 -3.56 -4.93 -30.91
N GLU A 131 -4.71 -5.35 -31.44
CA GLU A 131 -4.78 -6.27 -32.55
C GLU A 131 -3.96 -5.76 -33.75
N GLY A 132 -3.04 -6.58 -34.25
CA GLY A 132 -2.14 -6.26 -35.36
C GLY A 132 -0.75 -5.75 -34.98
N GLU A 133 -0.58 -5.22 -33.75
CA GLU A 133 0.71 -4.72 -33.25
C GLU A 133 1.67 -5.84 -32.83
N LEU A 134 1.16 -7.02 -32.47
CA LEU A 134 1.97 -8.19 -32.15
C LEU A 134 2.24 -9.04 -33.39
N LYS A 135 3.50 -9.15 -33.81
CA LYS A 135 3.92 -10.08 -34.88
C LYS A 135 4.32 -11.45 -34.35
N GLY A 136 4.93 -11.50 -33.16
CA GLY A 136 5.43 -12.73 -32.57
C GLY A 136 5.81 -12.57 -31.10
N TRP A 137 5.61 -13.63 -30.32
CA TRP A 137 6.02 -13.71 -28.92
C TRP A 137 6.66 -15.06 -28.62
N ASN A 138 7.97 -15.06 -28.36
CA ASN A 138 8.69 -16.25 -27.92
C ASN A 138 8.81 -16.27 -26.40
N ARG A 139 8.00 -17.12 -25.75
CA ARG A 139 7.96 -17.26 -24.28
C ARG A 139 9.26 -17.74 -23.65
N LEU A 140 10.13 -18.43 -24.41
CA LEU A 140 11.39 -18.97 -23.91
C LEU A 140 12.51 -17.94 -23.98
N THR A 141 12.61 -17.22 -25.09
CA THR A 141 13.68 -16.21 -25.31
C THR A 141 13.27 -14.80 -24.93
N GLU A 142 11.99 -14.60 -24.60
CA GLU A 142 11.40 -13.30 -24.27
C GLU A 142 11.50 -12.28 -25.43
N GLN A 143 11.60 -12.78 -26.66
CA GLN A 143 11.56 -11.96 -27.86
C GLN A 143 10.11 -11.58 -28.18
N PHE A 144 9.83 -10.29 -28.10
CA PHE A 144 8.55 -9.67 -28.40
C PHE A 144 8.68 -8.82 -29.66
N GLU A 145 8.09 -9.27 -30.76
CA GLU A 145 8.12 -8.58 -32.04
C GLU A 145 6.93 -7.60 -32.11
N PHE A 146 7.22 -6.34 -31.81
CA PHE A 146 6.25 -5.25 -31.78
C PHE A 146 6.32 -4.41 -33.05
N ASP A 147 5.16 -4.19 -33.67
CA ASP A 147 4.98 -3.30 -34.82
C ASP A 147 4.04 -2.14 -34.43
N PRO A 148 4.59 -0.94 -34.14
CA PRO A 148 3.81 0.22 -33.74
C PRO A 148 2.83 0.71 -34.82
N GLU A 149 3.09 0.40 -36.09
CA GLU A 149 2.25 0.81 -37.23
C GLU A 149 1.27 -0.28 -37.65
N GLY A 150 1.39 -1.47 -37.05
CA GLY A 150 0.64 -2.67 -37.40
C GLY A 150 -0.80 -2.72 -36.88
N ARG A 151 -1.26 -1.69 -36.16
CA ARG A 151 -2.58 -1.68 -35.51
C ARG A 151 -3.71 -1.81 -36.53
N LEU A 152 -4.50 -2.86 -36.37
CA LEU A 152 -5.67 -3.17 -37.21
C LEU A 152 -6.99 -2.71 -36.57
N SER A 153 -7.04 -2.65 -35.24
CA SER A 153 -8.24 -2.25 -34.50
C SER A 153 -7.90 -1.69 -33.11
N ASP A 154 -8.90 -1.11 -32.43
CA ASP A 154 -8.78 -0.64 -31.04
C ASP A 154 -8.96 -1.76 -30.00
N LYS A 155 -9.01 -3.02 -30.44
CA LYS A 155 -9.15 -4.16 -29.56
C LYS A 155 -7.81 -4.50 -28.91
N VAL A 156 -7.72 -4.33 -27.60
CA VAL A 156 -6.58 -4.80 -26.81
C VAL A 156 -6.57 -6.33 -26.72
N ILE A 157 -5.48 -6.96 -27.16
CA ILE A 157 -5.27 -8.42 -27.15
C ILE A 157 -4.40 -8.87 -25.97
N GLY A 158 -3.63 -7.97 -25.37
CA GLY A 158 -2.81 -8.25 -24.20
C GLY A 158 -2.05 -7.03 -23.71
N TYR A 159 -1.12 -7.26 -22.79
CA TYR A 159 -0.31 -6.23 -22.15
C TYR A 159 1.12 -6.73 -22.07
N VAL A 160 2.07 -5.87 -22.45
CA VAL A 160 3.49 -6.18 -22.41
C VAL A 160 4.19 -5.26 -21.41
N GLY A 161 5.00 -5.85 -20.54
CA GLY A 161 5.93 -5.16 -19.67
C GLY A 161 7.36 -5.40 -20.13
N TYR A 162 8.16 -4.34 -20.07
CA TYR A 162 9.57 -4.35 -20.42
C TYR A 162 10.37 -3.57 -19.39
N PHE A 163 11.55 -4.08 -19.04
CA PHE A 163 12.57 -3.24 -18.43
C PHE A 163 13.97 -3.60 -18.92
N GLU A 164 14.85 -2.60 -18.87
CA GLU A 164 16.28 -2.74 -19.10
C GLU A 164 17.03 -2.09 -17.95
N LEU A 165 18.00 -2.82 -17.41
CA LEU A 165 18.91 -2.33 -16.38
C LEU A 165 20.17 -1.74 -17.02
N LEU A 166 20.87 -0.88 -16.28
CA LEU A 166 22.12 -0.24 -16.74
C LEU A 166 23.24 -1.25 -17.09
N ASN A 167 23.17 -2.48 -16.58
CA ASN A 167 24.12 -3.55 -16.89
C ASN A 167 23.74 -4.35 -18.16
N GLY A 168 22.69 -3.95 -18.87
CA GLY A 168 22.22 -4.61 -20.10
C GLY A 168 21.27 -5.80 -19.86
N PHE A 169 20.93 -6.15 -18.61
CA PHE A 169 19.90 -7.13 -18.35
C PHE A 169 18.54 -6.59 -18.81
N LYS A 170 17.86 -7.35 -19.67
CA LYS A 170 16.54 -7.03 -20.21
C LYS A 170 15.55 -8.09 -19.75
N LYS A 171 14.32 -7.66 -19.49
CA LYS A 171 13.20 -8.55 -19.19
C LYS A 171 11.99 -8.10 -19.97
N THR A 172 11.35 -9.05 -20.65
CA THR A 172 10.06 -8.82 -21.32
C THR A 172 9.04 -9.82 -20.79
N VAL A 173 7.85 -9.35 -20.47
CA VAL A 173 6.73 -10.17 -20.00
C VAL A 173 5.49 -9.78 -20.79
N TYR A 174 4.88 -10.73 -21.48
CA TYR A 174 3.62 -10.51 -22.19
C TYR A 174 2.52 -11.38 -21.59
N TRP A 175 1.39 -10.76 -21.27
CA TRP A 175 0.18 -11.43 -20.79
C TRP A 175 -0.95 -11.13 -21.77
N THR A 176 -1.59 -12.18 -22.26
CA THR A 176 -2.82 -12.07 -23.04
C THR A 176 -3.94 -11.49 -22.18
N LYS A 177 -4.93 -10.87 -22.82
CA LYS A 177 -6.13 -10.39 -22.11
C LYS A 177 -6.83 -11.51 -21.34
N GLN A 178 -6.79 -12.74 -21.86
CA GLN A 178 -7.33 -13.92 -21.19
C GLN A 178 -6.58 -14.26 -19.90
N GLU A 179 -5.24 -14.23 -19.91
CA GLU A 179 -4.44 -14.47 -18.70
C GLU A 179 -4.69 -13.41 -17.62
N ILE A 180 -4.90 -12.15 -18.02
CA ILE A 180 -5.29 -11.08 -17.10
C ILE A 180 -6.68 -11.35 -16.51
N GLU A 181 -7.66 -11.77 -17.31
CA GLU A 181 -8.99 -12.10 -16.79
C GLU A 181 -8.95 -13.28 -15.82
N LEU A 182 -8.15 -14.32 -16.12
CA LEU A 182 -7.93 -15.45 -15.20
C LEU A 182 -7.29 -14.99 -13.89
N HIS A 183 -6.32 -14.08 -13.95
CA HIS A 183 -5.70 -13.50 -12.76
C HIS A 183 -6.71 -12.68 -11.95
N LYS A 184 -7.52 -11.85 -12.61
CA LYS A 184 -8.60 -11.12 -11.98
C LYS A 184 -9.56 -12.06 -11.26
N GLN A 185 -10.00 -13.15 -11.90
CA GLN A 185 -10.91 -14.13 -11.29
C GLN A 185 -10.29 -14.81 -10.06
N LYS A 186 -8.99 -15.12 -10.09
CA LYS A 186 -8.30 -15.80 -8.98
C LYS A 186 -8.03 -14.87 -7.78
N PHE A 187 -7.66 -13.61 -8.04
CA PHE A 187 -7.08 -12.73 -7.00
C PHE A 187 -7.91 -11.48 -6.69
N SER A 188 -8.85 -11.10 -7.55
CA SER A 188 -9.68 -9.94 -7.31
C SER A 188 -10.91 -10.32 -6.48
N LYS A 189 -11.10 -9.59 -5.38
CA LYS A 189 -12.26 -9.75 -4.51
C LYS A 189 -13.41 -8.81 -4.85
N SER A 190 -13.16 -7.82 -5.69
CA SER A 190 -14.15 -6.85 -6.13
C SER A 190 -13.89 -6.42 -7.56
N ASP A 191 -14.96 -6.40 -8.35
CA ASP A 191 -14.93 -5.95 -9.74
C ASP A 191 -14.88 -4.43 -9.89
N PHE A 192 -15.06 -3.64 -8.82
CA PHE A 192 -15.24 -2.19 -8.93
C PHE A 192 -14.09 -1.50 -9.68
N GLY A 193 -12.84 -1.82 -9.32
CA GLY A 193 -11.66 -1.26 -10.00
C GLY A 193 -11.55 -1.69 -11.46
N TRP A 194 -11.83 -2.96 -11.75
CA TRP A 194 -11.75 -3.53 -13.09
C TRP A 194 -12.87 -3.04 -14.03
N LYS A 195 -14.05 -2.76 -13.49
CA LYS A 195 -15.18 -2.17 -14.24
C LYS A 195 -14.93 -0.70 -14.57
N LYS A 196 -14.26 0.03 -13.67
CA LYS A 196 -13.91 1.43 -13.88
C LYS A 196 -12.82 1.60 -14.94
N ASP A 197 -11.74 0.84 -14.82
CA ASP A 197 -10.61 0.91 -15.74
C ASP A 197 -9.86 -0.44 -15.77
N PHE A 198 -10.20 -1.27 -16.76
CA PHE A 198 -9.61 -2.59 -16.92
C PHE A 198 -8.14 -2.50 -17.33
N ASP A 199 -7.81 -1.59 -18.25
CA ASP A 199 -6.46 -1.48 -18.82
C ASP A 199 -5.46 -0.98 -17.77
N ALA A 200 -5.83 0.00 -16.94
CA ALA A 200 -4.99 0.44 -15.83
C ALA A 200 -4.72 -0.69 -14.83
N MET A 201 -5.73 -1.51 -14.52
CA MET A 201 -5.60 -2.66 -13.62
C MET A 201 -4.75 -3.78 -14.21
N ALA A 202 -4.88 -4.04 -15.51
CA ALA A 202 -4.06 -5.00 -16.23
C ALA A 202 -2.59 -4.57 -16.26
N LYS A 203 -2.30 -3.31 -16.64
CA LYS A 203 -0.94 -2.76 -16.64
C LYS A 203 -0.31 -2.80 -15.26
N LYS A 204 -1.07 -2.45 -14.22
CA LYS A 204 -0.64 -2.58 -12.81
C LYS A 204 -0.27 -4.03 -12.46
N THR A 205 -1.06 -4.99 -12.92
CA THR A 205 -0.85 -6.42 -12.66
C THR A 205 0.44 -6.92 -13.32
N VAL A 206 0.64 -6.62 -14.61
CA VAL A 206 1.86 -7.00 -15.34
C VAL A 206 3.10 -6.34 -14.74
N LEU A 207 3.03 -5.03 -14.47
CA LEU A 207 4.14 -4.28 -13.87
C LEU A 207 4.55 -4.87 -12.52
N ARG A 208 3.57 -5.09 -11.63
CA ARG A 208 3.83 -5.62 -10.30
C ARG A 208 4.40 -7.04 -10.36
N ASN A 209 3.84 -7.90 -11.21
CA ASN A 209 4.36 -9.26 -11.39
C ASN A 209 5.82 -9.24 -11.86
N MET A 210 6.11 -8.43 -12.88
CA MET A 210 7.44 -8.29 -13.45
C MET A 210 8.47 -7.77 -12.42
N LEU A 211 8.15 -6.68 -11.72
CA LEU A 211 9.06 -6.09 -10.74
C LEU A 211 9.22 -6.95 -9.48
N SER A 212 8.18 -7.68 -9.06
CA SER A 212 8.26 -8.56 -7.89
C SER A 212 9.20 -9.74 -8.08
N LYS A 213 9.33 -10.25 -9.32
CA LYS A 213 10.11 -11.45 -9.63
C LYS A 213 11.53 -11.14 -10.09
N TRP A 214 11.70 -10.09 -10.89
CA TRP A 214 12.99 -9.79 -11.54
C TRP A 214 13.50 -8.39 -11.25
N GLY A 215 12.68 -7.52 -10.65
CA GLY A 215 13.06 -6.15 -10.39
C GLY A 215 14.10 -6.01 -9.29
N ILE A 216 15.10 -5.16 -9.53
CA ILE A 216 15.97 -4.64 -8.46
C ILE A 216 15.22 -3.50 -7.76
N LEU A 217 14.79 -3.71 -6.52
CA LEU A 217 13.95 -2.73 -5.79
C LEU A 217 14.76 -1.93 -4.76
N SER A 218 15.84 -2.50 -4.24
CA SER A 218 16.76 -1.77 -3.38
C SER A 218 18.16 -2.36 -3.49
N VAL A 219 19.12 -1.50 -3.78
CA VAL A 219 20.55 -1.86 -3.80
C VAL A 219 21.04 -2.10 -2.37
N GLU A 220 20.49 -1.39 -1.38
CA GLU A 220 20.87 -1.50 0.02
C GLU A 220 20.41 -2.84 0.62
N MET A 221 19.18 -3.29 0.32
CA MET A 221 18.72 -4.63 0.72
C MET A 221 19.53 -5.75 0.06
N GLN A 222 19.91 -5.58 -1.21
CA GLN A 222 20.76 -6.57 -1.89
C GLN A 222 22.17 -6.64 -1.28
N LYS A 223 22.78 -5.49 -0.97
CA LYS A 223 24.09 -5.42 -0.30
C LYS A 223 24.04 -6.03 1.10
N ALA A 224 23.01 -5.74 1.89
CA ALA A 224 22.83 -6.34 3.21
C ALA A 224 22.69 -7.88 3.14
N THR A 225 21.97 -8.41 2.14
CA THR A 225 21.83 -9.87 1.94
C THR A 225 23.17 -10.54 1.57
N VAL A 226 23.99 -9.86 0.75
CA VAL A 226 25.30 -10.38 0.30
C VAL A 226 26.34 -10.34 1.43
N THR A 227 26.24 -9.37 2.34
CA THR A 227 27.17 -9.24 3.48
C THR A 227 26.81 -10.15 4.66
N ASP A 228 25.53 -10.39 4.94
CA ASP A 228 25.10 -11.14 6.13
C ASP A 228 24.65 -12.59 5.87
N GLY A 229 24.66 -13.08 4.62
CA GLY A 229 24.36 -14.49 4.28
C GLY A 229 22.93 -14.97 4.61
N ASN A 230 22.13 -14.16 5.31
CA ASN A 230 20.74 -14.45 5.62
C ASN A 230 19.83 -13.97 4.48
N VAL A 231 19.36 -14.93 3.69
CA VAL A 231 18.34 -14.71 2.66
C VAL A 231 16.99 -14.55 3.35
N VAL A 232 16.56 -13.32 3.63
CA VAL A 232 15.14 -13.05 3.88
C VAL A 232 14.46 -12.97 2.53
N LYS A 233 13.96 -14.10 2.01
CA LYS A 233 13.13 -14.11 0.79
C LYS A 233 12.13 -15.25 0.81
N ASP A 234 11.05 -15.07 1.55
CA ASP A 234 9.78 -15.68 1.15
C ASP A 234 8.88 -14.58 0.61
N ILE A 235 8.96 -14.42 -0.71
CA ILE A 235 7.97 -13.66 -1.48
C ILE A 235 6.83 -14.66 -1.72
N ASN A 236 5.62 -14.36 -1.24
CA ASN A 236 4.48 -15.25 -1.52
C ASN A 236 4.14 -15.28 -3.02
N GLU A 237 3.27 -16.19 -3.47
CA GLU A 237 2.82 -16.24 -4.89
C GLU A 237 2.32 -14.88 -5.42
N ASN A 238 1.86 -14.03 -4.51
CA ASN A 238 1.38 -12.70 -4.82
C ASN A 238 2.50 -11.68 -4.93
N GLY A 239 3.76 -11.92 -4.59
CA GLY A 239 4.81 -10.88 -4.67
C GLY A 239 5.02 -10.08 -3.37
N ASP A 240 4.25 -10.35 -2.31
CA ASP A 240 4.39 -9.65 -1.03
C ASP A 240 5.57 -10.22 -0.22
N ILE A 241 6.33 -9.34 0.42
CA ILE A 241 7.42 -9.71 1.33
C ILE A 241 6.80 -10.24 2.61
N LEU A 242 6.95 -11.55 2.88
CA LEU A 242 6.54 -12.12 4.15
C LEU A 242 7.54 -11.70 5.23
N SER A 243 7.02 -11.23 6.36
CA SER A 243 7.80 -11.07 7.58
C SER A 243 7.74 -12.38 8.35
N ASP A 244 8.90 -12.95 8.72
CA ASP A 244 9.01 -14.22 9.44
C ASP A 244 8.20 -14.19 10.73
N THR A 245 7.04 -14.81 10.68
CA THR A 245 6.33 -15.28 11.86
C THR A 245 5.73 -16.59 11.41
N ASN A 246 6.26 -17.72 11.91
CA ASN A 246 5.79 -19.08 11.60
C ASN A 246 4.27 -19.13 11.44
N VAL A 247 3.80 -19.47 10.23
CA VAL A 247 2.41 -19.82 9.96
C VAL A 247 2.43 -21.08 9.11
N GLU A 248 2.09 -22.20 9.75
CA GLU A 248 1.75 -23.45 9.07
C GLU A 248 0.64 -23.20 8.04
N GLU A 249 0.82 -23.77 6.85
CA GLU A 249 -0.15 -23.72 5.76
C GLU A 249 -1.44 -24.47 6.15
N ASN A 250 -2.51 -23.71 6.38
CA ASN A 250 -3.88 -24.18 6.15
C ASN A 250 -4.75 -23.00 5.72
N THR A 251 -5.28 -23.09 4.50
CA THR A 251 -6.17 -22.11 3.85
C THR A 251 -7.56 -22.20 4.46
N PRO A 252 -8.10 -21.12 5.07
CA PRO A 252 -9.29 -20.47 4.47
C PRO A 252 -9.42 -18.94 4.71
N GLU A 253 -10.52 -18.40 4.18
CA GLU A 253 -10.86 -17.03 3.74
C GLU A 253 -10.62 -15.83 4.68
N ARG A 254 -10.22 -14.71 4.06
CA ARG A 254 -10.09 -13.37 4.65
C ARG A 254 -11.40 -12.59 4.48
N LYS A 255 -12.05 -12.22 5.59
CA LYS A 255 -13.19 -11.28 5.61
C LYS A 255 -12.72 -9.88 5.17
N GLU A 256 -13.43 -9.27 4.22
CA GLU A 256 -13.21 -7.88 3.80
C GLU A 256 -14.13 -6.91 4.54
N ALA A 257 -13.70 -5.65 4.49
CA ALA A 257 -14.31 -4.51 5.14
C ALA A 257 -15.68 -4.16 4.57
N GLU A 258 -16.59 -3.80 5.47
CA GLU A 258 -17.86 -3.18 5.12
C GLU A 258 -17.63 -1.78 4.55
N LYS A 259 -18.49 -1.42 3.58
CA LYS A 259 -18.46 -0.17 2.84
C LYS A 259 -18.72 0.97 3.83
N VAL A 260 -17.82 1.95 3.92
CA VAL A 260 -18.15 3.22 4.57
C VAL A 260 -19.24 3.86 3.71
N GLU A 261 -20.46 3.98 4.25
CA GLU A 261 -21.53 4.71 3.60
C GLU A 261 -21.08 6.17 3.40
N ASP A 262 -21.12 6.60 2.15
CA ASP A 262 -20.93 7.98 1.76
C ASP A 262 -22.10 8.79 2.33
N VAL A 263 -21.87 9.57 3.38
CA VAL A 263 -22.85 10.49 3.96
C VAL A 263 -22.95 11.70 3.02
N SER A 264 -23.43 11.47 1.81
CA SER A 264 -23.74 12.48 0.80
C SER A 264 -25.24 12.82 0.77
N SER A 265 -26.07 12.17 1.59
CA SER A 265 -27.53 12.38 1.62
C SER A 265 -28.00 13.45 2.61
N THR A 266 -27.15 13.97 3.51
CA THR A 266 -27.58 14.93 4.55
C THR A 266 -27.44 16.41 4.18
N ILE A 267 -27.04 16.73 2.94
CA ILE A 267 -26.91 18.13 2.48
C ILE A 267 -28.16 18.60 1.69
N ASN A 268 -28.97 17.68 1.15
CA ASN A 268 -30.16 18.05 0.37
C ASN A 268 -31.44 18.26 1.21
N GLU A 269 -31.38 18.11 2.53
CA GLU A 269 -32.57 18.21 3.41
C GLU A 269 -32.63 19.54 4.20
N PHE A 270 -31.74 20.50 3.91
CA PHE A 270 -31.70 21.82 4.57
C PHE A 270 -32.13 23.00 3.66
N GLU A 271 -32.47 22.75 2.39
CA GLU A 271 -32.93 23.80 1.45
C GLU A 271 -34.45 23.79 1.17
N GLU A 272 -35.23 22.85 1.72
CA GLU A 272 -36.69 22.77 1.47
C GLU A 272 -37.59 23.30 2.61
N THR A 273 -37.05 23.83 3.71
CA THR A 273 -37.86 24.38 4.83
C THR A 273 -37.64 25.86 5.10
N SER A 274 -37.66 26.69 4.06
CA SER A 274 -37.66 28.15 4.21
C SER A 274 -38.41 28.86 3.08
N ASN A 275 -39.60 28.37 2.73
CA ASN A 275 -40.59 29.12 1.96
C ASN A 275 -42.00 28.79 2.45
N GLU A 276 -42.45 29.51 3.49
CA GLU A 276 -43.87 29.84 3.73
C GLU A 276 -43.95 30.77 4.96
N ASN A 277 -43.98 32.09 4.71
CA ASN A 277 -44.97 33.02 5.27
C ASN A 277 -44.63 34.46 4.87
N GLU A 278 -45.40 34.98 3.92
CA GLU A 278 -45.59 36.40 3.68
C GLU A 278 -46.26 37.04 4.91
N GLN A 279 -45.70 38.13 5.45
CA GLN A 279 -46.41 39.39 5.64
C GLN A 279 -45.50 40.51 6.21
N GLN A 280 -45.70 41.69 5.62
CA GLN A 280 -45.39 43.05 6.07
C GLN A 280 -44.08 43.74 5.67
N ASP A 281 -44.29 44.62 4.67
CA ASP A 281 -44.05 46.06 4.72
C ASP A 281 -42.64 46.59 4.42
N SER A 282 -42.49 46.93 3.13
CA SER A 282 -42.09 48.25 2.62
C SER A 282 -41.05 49.01 3.44
N LEU A 283 -39.81 49.05 2.95
CA LEU A 283 -38.93 50.21 3.08
C LEU A 283 -37.81 50.08 2.04
N PHE A 284 -37.63 51.12 1.22
CA PHE A 284 -36.61 51.28 0.16
C PHE A 284 -36.98 50.76 -1.23
N ASP A 285 -37.99 51.40 -1.82
CA ASP A 285 -37.99 51.73 -3.25
C ASP A 285 -37.29 53.10 -3.39
N ASP A 286 -36.24 53.17 -4.19
CA ASP A 286 -35.74 54.44 -4.75
C ASP A 286 -34.93 54.13 -6.01
N MET A 287 -35.66 54.04 -7.12
CA MET A 287 -35.14 54.47 -8.42
C MET A 287 -34.95 56.00 -8.42
N ASN A 288 -33.72 56.49 -8.24
CA ASN A 288 -33.18 57.56 -9.09
C ASN A 288 -31.67 57.73 -8.87
N PRO A 289 -30.83 57.70 -9.92
CA PRO A 289 -29.42 58.07 -9.81
C PRO A 289 -29.27 59.60 -9.93
N PRO A 290 -28.22 60.17 -9.32
CA PRO A 290 -27.66 61.39 -9.89
C PRO A 290 -26.13 61.30 -10.05
N LEU A 291 -25.69 61.72 -11.25
CA LEU A 291 -24.38 62.29 -11.65
C LEU A 291 -23.10 61.80 -10.96
#